data_AF-A0A1F8NSP1-F1
#
_entry.id   AF-A0A1F8NSP1-F1
#
_cell.length_a   1.000
_cell.length_b   1.000
_cell.length_c   1.000
_cell.angle_alpha   90.00
_cell.angle_beta   90.00
_cell.angle_gamma   90.00
#
_symmetry.space_group_name_H-M   'P 1'
#
loop_
_entity.id
_entity.type
_entity.pdbx_description
1 polymer ?
#
loop_
_entity_poly.entity_id
_entity_poly.type
_entity_poly.pdbx_seq_one_letter_code
_entity_poly.pdbx_strand_id
1 'polypeptide(L)'
;MPDTTGALWFVLSLAIFVPVQRWLHRTLQRLLIVATGSRRAAILLYSLLFLPFVLLHEASHRLMAALVRVPPPDVLDPSGGDAGRDPASRLR
;
A
#
# COMPACT_ATOMS: atom_id res chain seq x y z
N MET A 1 -33.19 -10.31 8.98
CA MET A 1 -32.70 -9.26 8.06
C MET A 1 -31.32 -8.87 8.54
N PRO A 2 -30.28 -8.84 7.69
CA PRO A 2 -28.94 -8.49 8.14
C PRO A 2 -28.95 -7.08 8.73
N ASP A 3 -28.29 -6.95 9.87
CA ASP A 3 -28.07 -5.74 10.66
C ASP A 3 -27.14 -4.78 9.89
N THR A 4 -27.74 -4.00 8.98
CA THR A 4 -27.06 -3.00 8.13
C THR A 4 -26.38 -1.89 8.91
N THR A 5 -26.63 -1.80 10.22
CA THR A 5 -26.02 -0.84 11.15
C THR A 5 -24.50 -0.87 11.10
N GLY A 6 -23.87 -2.04 11.05
CA GLY A 6 -22.40 -2.15 10.96
C GLY A 6 -21.85 -1.60 9.65
N ALA A 7 -22.48 -1.96 8.53
CA ALA A 7 -22.12 -1.45 7.21
C ALA A 7 -22.32 0.07 7.11
N LEU A 8 -23.39 0.60 7.73
CA LEU A 8 -23.65 2.03 7.79
C LEU A 8 -22.55 2.77 8.55
N TRP A 9 -22.13 2.26 9.71
CA TRP A 9 -21.02 2.83 10.48
C TRP A 9 -19.71 2.78 9.70
N PHE A 10 -19.42 1.66 9.04
CA PHE A 10 -18.23 1.53 8.20
C PHE A 10 -18.21 2.58 7.08
N VAL A 11 -19.30 2.72 6.34
CA VAL A 11 -19.42 3.70 5.26
C VAL A 11 -19.30 5.12 5.79
N LEU A 12 -19.92 5.43 6.93
CA LEU A 12 -19.84 6.74 7.56
C LEU A 12 -18.40 7.07 8.00
N SER A 13 -17.72 6.13 8.66
CA SER A 13 -16.32 6.27 9.05
C SER A 13 -15.42 6.46 7.84
N LEU A 14 -15.63 5.70 6.77
CA LEU A 14 -14.86 5.83 5.52
C LEU A 14 -15.10 7.18 4.84
N ALA A 15 -16.36 7.63 4.81
CA ALA A 15 -16.75 8.92 4.23
C ALA A 15 -16.11 10.10 4.97
N ILE A 16 -15.89 10.00 6.28
CA ILE A 16 -15.18 11.01 7.09
C ILE A 16 -13.66 10.88 6.93
N PHE A 17 -13.14 9.65 6.94
CA PHE A 17 -11.70 9.38 6.89
C PHE A 17 -11.06 9.92 5.61
N VAL A 18 -11.69 9.69 4.46
CA VAL A 18 -11.16 10.09 3.14
C VAL A 18 -10.89 11.60 3.02
N PRO A 19 -11.84 12.52 3.32
CA PRO A 19 -11.57 13.96 3.25
C PRO A 19 -10.57 14.42 4.31
N VAL A 20 -10.61 13.87 5.53
CA VAL A 20 -9.66 14.19 6.61
C VAL A 20 -8.24 13.82 6.20
N GLN A 21 -8.04 12.61 5.66
CA GLN A 21 -6.75 12.15 5.15
C GLN A 21 -6.26 13.06 4.02
N ARG A 22 -7.12 13.38 3.04
CA ARG A 22 -6.77 14.27 1.92
C ARG A 22 -6.45 15.69 2.38
N TRP A 23 -7.12 16.18 3.41
CA TRP A 23 -6.82 17.48 4.00
C TRP A 23 -5.45 17.44 4.69
N LEU A 24 -5.20 16.43 5.52
CA LEU A 24 -3.94 16.27 6.24
C LEU A 24 -2.73 16.19 5.30
N HIS A 25 -2.79 15.36 4.26
CA HIS A 25 -1.69 15.24 3.29
C HIS A 25 -1.41 16.57 2.57
N ARG A 26 -2.45 17.29 2.14
CA ARG A 26 -2.30 18.59 1.49
C ARG A 26 -1.74 19.64 2.44
N THR A 27 -2.19 19.65 3.68
CA THR A 27 -1.70 20.57 4.71
C THR A 27 -0.24 20.30 5.04
N LEU A 28 0.15 19.04 5.27
CA LEU A 28 1.55 18.67 5.50
C LEU A 28 2.45 19.04 4.31
N GLN A 29 2.04 18.76 3.08
CA GLN A 29 2.82 19.15 1.89
C GLN A 29 3.00 20.67 1.79
N ARG A 30 1.94 21.46 2.07
CA ARG A 30 2.03 22.92 2.10
C ARG A 30 2.97 23.41 3.20
N LEU A 31 2.85 22.86 4.41
CA LEU A 31 3.72 23.19 5.54
C LEU A 31 5.19 22.87 5.22
N LEU A 32 5.46 21.71 4.61
CA LEU A 32 6.82 21.33 4.23
C LEU A 32 7.39 22.23 3.14
N ILE A 33 6.58 22.66 2.16
CA ILE A 33 7.02 23.63 1.14
C ILE A 33 7.37 24.98 1.78
N VAL A 34 6.53 25.47 2.70
CA VAL A 34 6.79 26.73 3.42
C VAL A 34 8.03 26.60 4.31
N ALA A 35 8.20 25.47 5.01
CA ALA A 35 9.33 25.25 5.90
C ALA A 35 10.67 25.08 5.17
N THR A 36 10.68 24.42 4.01
CA THR A 36 11.92 24.17 3.25
C THR A 36 12.20 25.19 2.15
N GLY A 37 11.20 26.00 1.76
CA GLY A 37 11.29 26.95 0.64
C GLY A 37 11.49 26.28 -0.73
N SER A 38 11.52 24.96 -0.81
CA SER A 38 11.85 24.19 -2.02
C SER A 38 10.89 23.03 -2.20
N ARG A 39 10.24 22.98 -3.36
CA ARG A 39 9.32 21.90 -3.72
C ARG A 39 10.00 20.52 -3.73
N ARG A 40 11.28 20.47 -4.11
CA ARG A 40 12.06 19.20 -4.14
C ARG A 40 12.33 18.68 -2.72
N ALA A 41 12.80 19.55 -1.83
CA ALA A 41 13.08 19.19 -0.44
C ALA A 41 11.80 18.79 0.30
N ALA A 42 10.70 19.50 0.08
CA ALA A 42 9.41 19.17 0.66
C ALA A 42 8.92 17.76 0.28
N ILE A 43 9.07 17.37 -1.00
CA ILE A 43 8.70 16.02 -1.47
C ILE A 43 9.58 14.96 -0.81
N LEU A 44 10.90 15.15 -0.78
CA LEU A 44 11.82 14.19 -0.14
C LEU A 44 11.50 14.00 1.34
N LEU A 45 11.31 15.10 2.06
CA LEU A 45 11.02 15.06 3.49
C LEU A 45 9.63 14.47 3.77
N TYR A 46 8.65 14.78 2.93
CA TYR A 46 7.32 14.17 2.99
C TYR A 46 7.39 12.65 2.78
N SER A 47 8.11 12.20 1.75
CA SER A 47 8.31 10.78 1.47
C SER A 47 9.01 10.07 2.61
N LEU A 48 10.04 10.69 3.20
CA LEU A 48 10.77 10.12 4.34
C LEU A 48 9.89 9.99 5.59
N LEU A 49 9.03 11.00 5.84
CA LEU A 49 8.09 10.98 6.95
C LEU A 49 7.01 9.90 6.81
N PHE A 50 6.53 9.65 5.58
CA PHE A 50 5.51 8.64 5.29
C PHE A 50 6.05 7.25 5.00
N LEU A 51 7.36 7.10 4.76
CA LEU A 51 8.01 5.80 4.58
C LEU A 51 7.74 4.80 5.72
N PRO A 52 7.93 5.15 7.01
CA PRO A 52 7.60 4.23 8.11
C PRO A 52 6.10 3.87 8.13
N PHE A 53 5.24 4.76 7.64
CA PHE A 53 3.80 4.54 7.58
C PHE A 53 3.42 3.51 6.49
N VAL A 54 4.09 3.55 5.34
CA VAL A 54 3.95 2.53 4.29
C VAL A 54 4.44 1.17 4.79
N LEU A 55 5.55 1.14 5.53
CA LEU A 55 6.05 -0.10 6.11
C LEU A 55 5.04 -0.71 7.09
N LEU A 56 4.41 0.13 7.91
CA LEU A 56 3.35 -0.29 8.83
C LEU A 56 2.11 -0.83 8.10
N HIS A 57 1.75 -0.22 6.96
CA HIS A 57 0.65 -0.68 6.11
C HIS A 57 0.91 -2.09 5.55
N GLU A 58 2.11 -2.31 5.00
CA GLU A 58 2.50 -3.62 4.48
C GLU A 58 2.59 -4.66 5.61
N ALA A 59 3.14 -4.29 6.77
CA ALA A 59 3.16 -5.16 7.94
C ALA A 59 1.74 -5.53 8.41
N SER A 60 0.80 -4.60 8.34
CA SER A 60 -0.62 -4.85 8.67
C SER A 60 -1.26 -5.81 7.67
N HIS A 61 -0.93 -5.71 6.37
CA HIS A 61 -1.35 -6.69 5.37
C HIS A 61 -0.83 -8.08 5.67
N ARG A 62 0.45 -8.20 6.03
CA ARG A 62 1.06 -9.47 6.42
C ARG A 62 0.43 -10.04 7.69
N LEU A 63 0.14 -9.19 8.68
CA LEU A 63 -0.55 -9.58 9.90
C LEU A 63 -1.97 -10.06 9.60
N MET A 64 -2.73 -9.35 8.76
CA MET A 64 -4.08 -9.75 8.38
C MET A 64 -4.09 -11.04 7.56
N ALA A 65 -3.14 -11.23 6.65
CA ALA A 65 -2.96 -12.48 5.93
C ALA A 65 -2.69 -13.65 6.90
N ALA A 66 -1.82 -13.44 7.90
CA ALA A 66 -1.55 -14.42 8.94
C ALA A 66 -2.79 -14.74 9.79
N LEU A 67 -3.59 -13.73 10.18
CA LEU A 67 -4.82 -13.91 10.96
C LEU A 67 -5.90 -14.67 10.18
N VAL A 68 -6.07 -14.38 8.88
CA VAL A 68 -7.02 -15.08 7.99
C VAL A 68 -6.47 -16.42 7.49
N ARG A 69 -5.22 -16.79 7.87
CA ARG A 69 -4.49 -17.98 7.41
C ARG A 69 -4.39 -18.07 5.88
N VAL A 70 -4.37 -16.91 5.20
CA VAL A 70 -4.02 -16.87 3.78
C VAL A 70 -2.50 -16.87 3.72
N PRO A 71 -1.87 -17.91 3.12
CA PRO A 71 -0.42 -17.91 2.96
C PRO A 71 -0.02 -16.65 2.17
N PRO A 72 0.98 -15.87 2.63
CA PRO A 72 1.48 -14.76 1.85
C PRO A 72 1.98 -15.32 0.52
N PRO A 73 1.61 -14.73 -0.64
CA PRO A 73 2.14 -15.17 -1.91
C PRO A 73 3.66 -15.11 -1.82
N ASP A 74 4.27 -16.24 -2.14
CA ASP A 74 5.66 -16.57 -1.96
C ASP A 74 6.52 -15.52 -2.68
N VAL A 75 6.95 -14.50 -1.95
CA VAL A 75 7.92 -13.54 -2.47
C VAL A 75 9.27 -14.26 -2.45
N LEU A 76 9.66 -14.70 -3.66
CA LEU A 76 10.85 -15.46 -4.05
C LEU A 76 10.66 -16.98 -4.03
N ASP A 77 9.96 -17.49 -5.03
CA ASP A 77 10.45 -18.69 -5.72
C ASP A 77 11.45 -18.26 -6.82
N PRO A 78 12.77 -18.30 -6.59
CA PRO A 78 13.76 -18.15 -7.65
C PRO A 78 13.94 -19.44 -8.48
N SER A 79 13.13 -20.48 -8.23
CA SER A 79 13.15 -21.78 -8.91
C SER A 79 11.96 -21.97 -9.85
N GLY A 80 11.55 -20.92 -10.56
CA GLY A 80 10.86 -21.06 -11.85
C GLY A 80 11.87 -21.51 -12.91
N GLY A 81 12.24 -22.80 -12.86
CA GLY A 81 13.24 -23.42 -13.71
C GLY A 81 13.07 -23.09 -15.18
N ASP A 82 14.18 -22.65 -15.77
CA ASP A 82 14.47 -22.57 -17.21
C ASP A 82 14.55 -24.00 -17.83
N ALA A 83 13.58 -24.86 -17.49
CA ALA A 83 13.47 -26.24 -17.94
C ALA A 83 12.37 -26.34 -19.00
N GLY A 84 12.65 -25.77 -20.18
CA GLY A 84 11.71 -25.86 -21.30
C GLY A 84 12.16 -25.22 -22.60
N ARG A 85 13.43 -24.78 -22.71
CA ARG A 85 13.98 -24.35 -23.99
C ARG A 85 14.50 -25.58 -24.75
N ASP A 86 13.58 -26.36 -25.31
CA ASP A 86 13.91 -27.31 -26.38
C ASP A 86 13.73 -26.61 -27.75
N PRO A 87 14.83 -26.21 -28.43
CA PRO A 87 14.75 -25.63 -29.77
C PRO A 87 14.44 -26.65 -30.88
N ALA A 88 14.33 -27.95 -30.58
CA ALA A 88 14.25 -29.01 -31.59
C ALA A 88 12.85 -29.25 -32.19
N SER A 89 11.79 -28.59 -31.69
CA SER A 89 10.41 -28.80 -32.17
C SER A 89 9.97 -27.89 -33.34
N ARG A 90 10.84 -27.01 -33.84
CA ARG A 90 10.52 -26.10 -34.97
C ARG A 90 10.85 -26.63 -36.37
N LEU A 91 11.36 -27.85 -36.49
CA LEU A 91 11.80 -28.43 -37.77
C LEU A 91 11.19 -29.81 -38.05
N ARG A 92 9.89 -29.98 -37.79
CA ARG A 92 9.10 -31.10 -38.31
C ARG A 92 7.75 -30.63 -38.83
#